data_AF-A0A534KCY6-F1
#
_entry.id   AF-A0A534KCY6-F1
#
_cell.length_a   1.000
_cell.length_b   1.000
_cell.length_c   1.000
_cell.angle_alpha   90.00
_cell.angle_beta   90.00
_cell.angle_gamma   90.00
#
_symmetry.space_group_name_H-M   'P 1'
#
loop_
_entity.id
_entity.type
_entity.pdbx_description
1 polymer ?
#
loop_
_entity_poly.entity_id
_entity_poly.type
_entity_poly.pdbx_seq_one_letter_code
_entity_poly.pdbx_strand_id
1 'polypeptide(L)'
;MQRKRARIGLRSVSVLAAVAALVEVAFLAPAARAARSDITVAPWTFRTGSEASWVQVDGDWQLFLTKDVDTGVASAAGAHVNGVKGLSTAGLTIGFTVEGAGDYCSGGAPRFNLHLQGDPTTYFLGCPLGDRVGNVVSFAAGNGYGQGPGCETACQFPSHGTIDSLNIVFDEHGSTYLDDIFVGGFTAGGPGHTD
;
A
#
# COMPACT_ATOMS: atom_id res chain seq x y z
N MET A 1 33.55 -13.06 -95.12
CA MET A 1 32.51 -12.34 -94.33
C MET A 1 32.89 -12.34 -92.84
N GLN A 2 32.93 -11.14 -92.27
CA GLN A 2 32.99 -10.68 -90.86
C GLN A 2 33.01 -11.75 -89.74
N ARG A 3 34.07 -11.83 -88.92
CA ARG A 3 34.34 -11.08 -87.67
C ARG A 3 33.21 -11.15 -86.61
N LYS A 4 33.52 -11.73 -85.43
CA LYS A 4 33.52 -11.02 -84.13
C LYS A 4 34.10 -11.88 -82.98
N ARG A 5 35.27 -11.47 -82.48
CA ARG A 5 35.67 -11.62 -81.06
C ARG A 5 35.06 -10.47 -80.26
N ALA A 6 34.58 -10.71 -79.04
CA ALA A 6 34.47 -9.70 -77.97
C ALA A 6 34.12 -10.42 -76.65
N ARG A 7 35.00 -10.45 -75.64
CA ARG A 7 35.24 -9.47 -74.54
C ARG A 7 34.41 -9.80 -73.29
N ILE A 8 35.06 -10.21 -72.21
CA ILE A 8 35.48 -9.38 -71.04
C ILE A 8 34.29 -8.90 -70.21
N GLY A 9 34.28 -9.30 -68.92
CA GLY A 9 33.40 -8.73 -67.90
C GLY A 9 33.77 -9.23 -66.50
N LEU A 10 34.93 -8.78 -66.00
CA LEU A 10 35.30 -8.83 -64.59
C LEU A 10 34.65 -7.63 -63.86
N ARG A 11 34.45 -7.77 -62.53
CA ARG A 11 33.97 -6.79 -61.52
C ARG A 11 32.48 -7.01 -61.16
N SER A 12 32.11 -7.14 -59.88
CA SER A 12 32.44 -6.20 -58.82
C SER A 12 32.45 -6.82 -57.42
N VAL A 13 33.38 -6.35 -56.60
CA VAL A 13 33.42 -6.48 -55.14
C VAL A 13 32.24 -5.70 -54.55
N SER A 14 31.58 -6.24 -53.53
CA SER A 14 30.83 -5.45 -52.56
C SER A 14 30.93 -6.11 -51.18
N VAL A 15 31.72 -5.46 -50.33
CA VAL A 15 31.84 -5.67 -48.90
C VAL A 15 30.54 -5.27 -48.24
N LEU A 16 30.00 -6.08 -47.32
CA LEU A 16 29.20 -5.58 -46.21
C LEU A 16 29.16 -6.61 -45.08
N ALA A 17 29.79 -6.22 -43.98
CA ALA A 17 29.69 -6.82 -42.67
C ALA A 17 28.27 -6.61 -42.10
N ALA A 18 27.75 -7.63 -41.42
CA ALA A 18 26.62 -7.48 -40.50
C ALA A 18 26.82 -8.52 -39.38
N VAL A 19 27.54 -8.11 -38.32
CA VAL A 19 26.99 -7.86 -36.98
C VAL A 19 26.44 -9.13 -36.34
N ALA A 20 27.27 -9.69 -35.45
CA ALA A 20 26.89 -10.72 -34.50
C ALA A 20 25.71 -10.24 -33.64
N ALA A 21 24.55 -10.84 -33.81
CA ALA A 21 23.45 -10.72 -32.86
C ALA A 21 23.80 -11.61 -31.65
N LEU A 22 24.41 -11.02 -30.62
CA LEU A 22 24.34 -11.59 -29.28
C LEU A 22 22.88 -11.48 -28.85
N VAL A 23 22.18 -12.61 -28.84
CA VAL A 23 20.86 -12.72 -28.24
C VAL A 23 21.09 -12.62 -26.73
N GLU A 24 20.81 -11.46 -26.14
CA GLU A 24 20.62 -11.37 -24.70
C GLU A 24 19.39 -12.20 -24.36
N VAL A 25 19.63 -13.41 -23.85
CA VAL A 25 18.63 -14.14 -23.07
C VAL A 25 18.45 -13.34 -21.79
N ALA A 26 17.62 -12.30 -21.86
CA ALA A 26 17.10 -11.65 -20.68
C ALA A 26 16.47 -12.77 -19.85
N PHE A 27 17.09 -13.06 -18.71
CA PHE A 27 16.50 -13.89 -17.68
C PHE A 27 15.19 -13.21 -17.28
N LEU A 28 14.09 -13.60 -17.93
CA LEU A 28 12.76 -13.53 -17.37
C LEU A 28 12.76 -14.52 -16.20
N ALA A 29 13.46 -14.16 -15.13
CA ALA A 29 13.13 -14.70 -13.83
C ALA A 29 11.64 -14.42 -13.67
N PRO A 30 10.78 -15.43 -13.50
CA PRO A 30 9.42 -15.15 -13.09
C PRO A 30 9.57 -14.30 -11.83
N ALA A 31 9.07 -13.06 -11.87
CA ALA A 31 8.85 -12.30 -10.65
C ALA A 31 8.11 -13.27 -9.75
N ALA A 32 8.79 -13.76 -8.71
CA ALA A 32 8.21 -14.70 -7.77
C ALA A 32 6.93 -14.02 -7.32
N ARG A 33 5.79 -14.52 -7.81
CA ARG A 33 4.49 -14.05 -7.41
C ARG A 33 4.49 -14.37 -5.93
N ALA A 34 4.68 -13.34 -5.10
CA ALA A 34 4.68 -13.49 -3.66
C ALA A 34 3.47 -14.38 -3.35
N ALA A 35 3.72 -15.49 -2.66
CA ALA A 35 2.64 -16.33 -2.16
C ALA A 35 1.63 -15.40 -1.49
N ARG A 36 0.32 -15.59 -1.74
CA ARG A 36 -0.75 -14.79 -1.10
C ARG A 36 -0.40 -14.73 0.39
N SER A 37 0.07 -13.58 0.83
CA SER A 37 0.43 -13.37 2.22
C SER A 37 -0.82 -12.80 2.84
N ASP A 38 -1.54 -13.64 3.57
CA ASP A 38 -2.64 -13.20 4.43
C ASP A 38 -2.08 -12.08 5.31
N ILE A 39 -2.66 -10.88 5.20
CA ILE A 39 -2.31 -9.79 6.11
C ILE A 39 -2.88 -10.14 7.49
N THR A 40 -2.20 -9.75 8.55
CA THR A 40 -2.74 -9.89 9.92
C THR A 40 -2.73 -8.55 10.62
N VAL A 41 -3.67 -8.35 11.52
CA VAL A 41 -3.84 -7.08 12.24
C VAL A 41 -3.70 -7.34 13.74
N ALA A 42 -2.64 -6.80 14.33
CA ALA A 42 -2.29 -7.01 15.72
C ALA A 42 -2.50 -5.72 16.54
N PRO A 43 -3.49 -5.66 17.46
CA PRO A 43 -3.77 -4.48 18.27
C PRO A 43 -2.57 -4.07 19.15
N TRP A 44 -2.42 -2.77 19.40
CA TRP A 44 -1.44 -2.20 20.30
C TRP A 44 -1.96 -0.92 20.97
N THR A 45 -1.36 -0.54 22.09
CA THR A 45 -1.64 0.73 22.78
C THR A 45 -0.34 1.50 23.05
N PHE A 46 -0.45 2.82 23.09
CA PHE A 46 0.62 3.72 23.47
C PHE A 46 0.18 4.55 24.67
N ARG A 47 0.83 4.30 25.82
CA ARG A 47 0.52 4.90 27.13
C ARG A 47 -0.87 4.53 27.66
N THR A 48 -1.18 5.02 28.85
CA THR A 48 -2.44 4.77 29.56
C THR A 48 -3.60 5.57 28.96
N GLY A 49 -4.83 5.10 29.19
CA GLY A 49 -6.04 5.78 28.71
C GLY A 49 -6.36 5.51 27.24
N SER A 50 -5.79 4.45 26.67
CA SER A 50 -6.16 3.92 25.36
C SER A 50 -6.29 2.39 25.44
N GLU A 51 -7.20 1.84 24.64
CA GLU A 51 -7.41 0.39 24.51
C GLU A 51 -7.56 0.01 23.03
N ALA A 52 -6.97 -1.12 22.67
CA ALA A 52 -7.08 -1.70 21.34
C ALA A 52 -7.23 -3.22 21.47
N SER A 53 -8.31 -3.77 20.93
CA SER A 53 -8.59 -5.20 21.02
C SER A 53 -9.51 -5.65 19.89
N TRP A 54 -9.38 -6.91 19.49
CA TRP A 54 -10.42 -7.56 18.70
C TRP A 54 -11.56 -7.96 19.65
N VAL A 55 -12.79 -7.56 19.32
CA VAL A 55 -13.99 -7.86 20.10
C VAL A 55 -15.08 -8.42 19.18
N GLN A 56 -15.99 -9.22 19.74
CA GLN A 56 -17.16 -9.68 18.99
C GLN A 56 -18.33 -8.72 19.21
N VAL A 57 -18.89 -8.21 18.11
CA VAL A 57 -20.11 -7.39 18.07
C VAL A 57 -21.09 -8.10 17.17
N ASP A 58 -22.25 -8.49 17.71
CA ASP A 58 -23.30 -9.22 17.00
C ASP A 58 -22.85 -10.50 16.26
N GLY A 59 -21.73 -11.09 16.68
CA GLY A 59 -21.16 -12.31 16.10
C GLY A 59 -19.99 -12.06 15.15
N ASP A 60 -19.74 -10.82 14.76
CA ASP A 60 -18.64 -10.41 13.89
C ASP A 60 -17.46 -9.86 14.70
N TRP A 61 -16.25 -10.15 14.24
CA TRP A 61 -15.04 -9.64 14.90
C TRP A 61 -14.70 -8.25 14.40
N GLN A 62 -14.63 -7.28 15.31
CA GLN A 62 -14.29 -5.90 15.01
C GLN A 62 -13.09 -5.46 15.83
N LEU A 63 -12.20 -4.67 15.23
CA LEU A 63 -11.09 -4.03 15.92
C LEU A 63 -11.64 -2.81 16.65
N PHE A 64 -11.79 -2.95 17.96
CA PHE A 64 -12.15 -1.86 18.85
C PHE A 64 -10.92 -1.04 19.20
N LEU A 65 -11.02 0.28 19.00
CA LEU A 65 -10.01 1.27 19.36
C LEU A 65 -10.67 2.36 20.20
N THR A 66 -10.10 2.66 21.36
CA THR A 66 -10.60 3.75 22.22
C THR A 66 -9.47 4.54 22.86
N LYS A 67 -9.76 5.80 23.13
CA LYS A 67 -8.94 6.71 23.93
C LYS A 67 -9.85 7.51 24.84
N ASP A 68 -9.71 7.27 26.14
CA ASP A 68 -10.58 7.81 27.19
C ASP A 68 -10.00 9.08 27.83
N VAL A 69 -8.85 9.54 27.34
CA VAL A 69 -8.22 10.81 27.72
C VAL A 69 -8.40 11.85 26.62
N ASP A 70 -8.23 13.13 26.96
CA ASP A 70 -8.36 14.24 25.99
C ASP A 70 -7.47 14.03 24.76
N THR A 71 -7.93 14.46 23.58
CA THR A 71 -7.19 14.39 22.31
C THR A 71 -5.75 14.90 22.44
N GLY A 72 -5.55 16.01 23.15
CA GLY A 72 -4.23 16.63 23.35
C GLY A 72 -3.24 15.82 24.20
N VAL A 73 -3.69 14.78 24.90
CA VAL A 73 -2.81 13.88 25.66
C VAL A 73 -2.13 12.92 24.68
N ALA A 74 -0.81 12.78 24.78
CA ALA A 74 -0.01 11.87 23.94
C ALA A 74 -0.25 10.39 24.30
N SER A 75 -1.42 9.88 23.97
CA SER A 75 -1.89 8.49 24.11
C SER A 75 -2.61 8.07 22.84
N ALA A 76 -2.51 6.80 22.45
CA ALA A 76 -3.16 6.27 21.26
C ALA A 76 -3.47 4.77 21.37
N ALA A 77 -4.53 4.36 20.69
CA ALA A 77 -4.84 2.97 20.36
C ALA A 77 -4.50 2.72 18.88
N GLY A 78 -4.20 1.48 18.51
CA GLY A 78 -3.94 1.16 17.12
C GLY A 78 -3.76 -0.32 16.84
N ALA A 79 -3.31 -0.63 15.63
CA ALA A 79 -2.92 -1.98 15.25
C ALA A 79 -1.77 -1.99 14.24
N HIS A 80 -0.93 -3.01 14.30
CA HIS A 80 0.07 -3.30 13.27
C HIS A 80 -0.59 -4.09 12.16
N VAL A 81 -0.45 -3.65 10.90
CA VAL A 81 -0.88 -4.44 9.74
C VAL A 81 0.35 -5.16 9.20
N ASN A 82 0.45 -6.46 9.47
CA ASN A 82 1.58 -7.30 9.09
C ASN A 82 1.35 -7.93 7.71
N GLY A 83 2.42 -8.48 7.12
CA GLY A 83 2.37 -9.11 5.80
C GLY A 83 2.42 -8.13 4.62
N VAL A 84 2.44 -6.82 4.89
CA VAL A 84 2.44 -5.76 3.86
C VAL A 84 3.83 -5.31 3.41
N LYS A 85 4.88 -5.63 4.18
CA LYS A 85 6.24 -5.19 3.87
C LYS A 85 6.69 -5.80 2.54
N GLY A 86 7.19 -4.95 1.65
CA GLY A 86 7.60 -5.36 0.30
C GLY A 86 6.50 -5.20 -0.76
N LEU A 87 5.26 -4.90 -0.38
CA LEU A 87 4.21 -4.60 -1.35
C LEU A 87 4.52 -3.27 -2.06
N SER A 88 4.25 -3.24 -3.37
CA SER A 88 4.32 -2.01 -4.17
C SER A 88 3.10 -1.15 -3.87
N THR A 89 3.30 0.18 -3.77
CA THR A 89 2.19 1.14 -3.66
C THR A 89 1.56 1.47 -5.01
N ALA A 90 2.17 1.06 -6.12
CA ALA A 90 1.64 1.32 -7.46
C ALA A 90 0.32 0.57 -7.68
N GLY A 91 -0.77 1.32 -7.88
CA GLY A 91 -2.11 0.77 -8.05
C GLY A 91 -2.67 0.10 -6.79
N LEU A 92 -2.07 0.36 -5.61
CA LEU A 92 -2.52 -0.19 -4.36
C LEU A 92 -3.70 0.64 -3.80
N THR A 93 -4.67 -0.05 -3.24
CA THR A 93 -5.73 0.54 -2.42
C THR A 93 -5.63 -0.04 -1.02
N ILE A 94 -5.72 0.77 0.02
CA ILE A 94 -5.83 0.30 1.40
C ILE A 94 -7.07 0.88 2.04
N GLY A 95 -7.63 0.24 3.05
CA GLY A 95 -8.84 0.73 3.70
C GLY A 95 -9.32 -0.14 4.85
N PHE A 96 -10.46 0.27 5.38
CA PHE A 96 -11.20 -0.42 6.43
C PHE A 96 -12.68 -0.03 6.33
N THR A 97 -13.54 -0.84 6.92
CA THR A 97 -14.95 -0.51 7.18
C THR A 97 -15.07 0.06 8.58
N VAL A 98 -15.76 1.19 8.73
CA VAL A 98 -16.07 1.79 10.04
C VAL A 98 -17.43 1.27 10.50
N GLU A 99 -17.46 0.61 11.65
CA GLU A 99 -18.65 -0.03 12.21
C GLU A 99 -19.20 0.69 13.45
N GLY A 100 -20.52 0.55 13.67
CA GLY A 100 -21.22 1.04 14.86
C GLY A 100 -21.69 2.51 14.82
N ALA A 101 -22.34 2.94 15.90
CA ALA A 101 -23.00 4.25 16.03
C ALA A 101 -22.03 5.44 16.23
N GLY A 102 -20.73 5.17 16.30
CA GLY A 102 -19.68 6.18 16.37
C GLY A 102 -18.97 6.26 15.03
N ASP A 103 -19.48 7.11 14.14
CA ASP A 103 -18.83 7.55 12.89
C ASP A 103 -17.57 8.39 13.21
N TYR A 104 -16.65 7.86 14.01
CA TYR A 104 -15.47 8.59 14.44
C TYR A 104 -14.51 8.70 13.27
N CYS A 105 -14.68 9.76 12.50
CA CYS A 105 -13.92 10.08 11.32
C CYS A 105 -13.61 11.59 11.36
N SER A 106 -12.81 11.99 12.35
CA SER A 106 -12.46 13.39 12.63
C SER A 106 -11.04 13.49 13.16
N GLY A 107 -10.46 14.70 13.17
CA GLY A 107 -9.08 14.91 13.67
C GLY A 107 -7.99 14.17 12.87
N GLY A 108 -8.36 13.57 11.73
CA GLY A 108 -7.48 12.69 10.98
C GLY A 108 -7.39 11.28 11.55
N ALA A 109 -8.26 10.87 12.49
CA ALA A 109 -8.35 9.51 13.02
C ALA A 109 -9.71 8.85 12.68
N PRO A 110 -9.79 7.50 12.65
CA PRO A 110 -8.66 6.58 12.58
C PRO A 110 -7.85 6.82 11.29
N ARG A 111 -6.56 6.51 11.32
CA ARG A 111 -5.67 6.66 10.16
C ARG A 111 -4.75 5.48 9.98
N PHE A 112 -4.30 5.30 8.75
CA PHE A 112 -3.06 4.59 8.53
C PHE A 112 -1.85 5.52 8.66
N ASN A 113 -0.82 5.06 9.34
CA ASN A 113 0.55 5.57 9.25
C ASN A 113 1.34 4.60 8.36
N LEU A 114 1.60 5.02 7.12
CA LEU A 114 2.37 4.27 6.13
C LEU A 114 3.81 4.78 6.09
N HIS A 115 4.78 3.85 6.09
CA HIS A 115 6.18 4.15 5.81
C HIS A 115 6.66 3.37 4.60
N LEU A 116 7.48 4.01 3.76
CA LEU A 116 8.13 3.36 2.62
C LEU A 116 9.60 3.07 2.89
N GLN A 117 10.14 2.06 2.22
CA GLN A 117 11.55 1.71 2.33
C GLN A 117 12.43 2.83 1.79
N GLY A 118 13.35 3.31 2.63
CA GLY A 118 14.28 4.39 2.26
C GLY A 118 13.67 5.78 2.23
N ASP A 119 12.39 5.93 2.59
CA ASP A 119 11.71 7.22 2.71
C ASP A 119 11.55 7.58 4.19
N PRO A 120 12.05 8.74 4.66
CA PRO A 120 11.86 9.19 6.03
C PRO A 120 10.43 9.67 6.34
N THR A 121 9.57 9.80 5.33
CA THR A 121 8.23 10.35 5.44
C THR A 121 7.26 9.34 6.07
N THR A 122 6.48 9.81 7.05
CA THR A 122 5.26 9.12 7.47
C THR A 122 4.07 9.64 6.67
N TYR A 123 3.43 8.76 5.91
CA TYR A 123 2.20 9.08 5.21
C TYR A 123 1.01 8.79 6.12
N PHE A 124 0.37 9.85 6.61
CA PHE A 124 -0.92 9.76 7.31
C PHE A 124 -2.06 9.64 6.30
N LEU A 125 -2.91 8.65 6.47
CA LEU A 125 -4.06 8.38 5.61
C LEU A 125 -5.29 8.36 6.52
N GLY A 126 -5.74 9.57 6.87
CA GLY A 126 -6.79 9.78 7.84
C GLY A 126 -8.18 9.58 7.27
N CYS A 127 -9.05 8.96 8.06
CA CYS A 127 -10.43 8.66 7.70
C CYS A 127 -11.17 9.82 6.99
N PRO A 128 -11.09 11.10 7.44
CA PRO A 128 -11.80 12.21 6.80
C PRO A 128 -11.39 12.49 5.35
N LEU A 129 -10.26 11.93 4.91
CA LEU A 129 -9.61 12.21 3.64
C LEU A 129 -9.68 11.00 2.70
N GLY A 130 -10.22 9.87 3.16
CA GLY A 130 -10.42 8.68 2.35
C GLY A 130 -11.67 8.79 1.48
N ASP A 131 -11.65 8.06 0.36
CA ASP A 131 -12.83 7.85 -0.47
C ASP A 131 -13.84 7.01 0.32
N ARG A 132 -15.05 7.54 0.51
CA ARG A 132 -16.13 6.88 1.26
C ARG A 132 -17.18 6.29 0.33
N VAL A 133 -17.45 4.99 0.51
CA VAL A 133 -18.59 4.29 -0.10
C VAL A 133 -19.35 3.58 1.01
N GLY A 134 -20.44 4.20 1.48
CA GLY A 134 -21.09 3.76 2.71
C GLY A 134 -20.14 3.89 3.91
N ASN A 135 -19.97 2.78 4.62
CA ASN A 135 -19.08 2.68 5.78
C ASN A 135 -17.62 2.36 5.43
N VAL A 136 -17.35 2.03 4.15
CA VAL A 136 -16.00 1.72 3.69
C VAL A 136 -15.23 3.02 3.46
N VAL A 137 -14.05 3.10 4.05
CA VAL A 137 -13.09 4.18 3.86
C VAL A 137 -11.86 3.60 3.17
N SER A 138 -11.49 4.19 2.03
CA SER A 138 -10.40 3.68 1.21
C SER A 138 -9.45 4.78 0.74
N PHE A 139 -8.20 4.40 0.52
CA PHE A 139 -7.15 5.28 0.04
C PHE A 139 -6.48 4.59 -1.15
N ALA A 140 -6.60 5.22 -2.32
CA ALA A 140 -5.83 4.86 -3.49
C ALA A 140 -4.66 5.82 -3.67
N ALA A 141 -3.65 5.38 -4.42
CA ALA A 141 -2.57 6.23 -4.88
C ALA A 141 -3.09 7.55 -5.50
N GLY A 142 -2.69 8.68 -4.92
CA GLY A 142 -3.13 10.03 -5.31
C GLY A 142 -4.13 10.73 -4.37
N ASN A 143 -4.82 10.01 -3.45
CA ASN A 143 -5.91 10.58 -2.63
C ASN A 143 -5.61 10.71 -1.12
N GLY A 144 -4.42 10.28 -0.65
CA GLY A 144 -4.00 10.39 0.77
C GLY A 144 -3.45 11.77 1.18
N TYR A 145 -3.32 12.03 2.48
CA TYR A 145 -2.83 13.30 3.04
C TYR A 145 -1.84 13.07 4.20
N GLY A 146 -0.56 12.91 3.89
CA GLY A 146 0.49 12.85 4.89
C GLY A 146 0.77 14.21 5.54
N GLN A 147 1.02 14.21 6.85
CA GLN A 147 1.77 15.24 7.56
C GLN A 147 2.98 14.55 8.21
N GLY A 148 4.12 15.22 8.33
CA GLY A 148 5.31 14.61 8.96
C GLY A 148 6.59 15.34 8.54
N PRO A 149 7.74 15.04 9.18
CA PRO A 149 9.02 15.60 8.75
C PRO A 149 9.28 15.25 7.28
N GLY A 150 9.38 16.25 6.40
CA GLY A 150 9.48 16.07 4.94
C GLY A 150 8.18 16.35 4.16
N CYS A 151 7.05 16.51 4.86
CA CYS A 151 5.74 16.85 4.32
C CYS A 151 5.16 18.06 5.08
N GLU A 152 5.67 19.25 4.78
CA GLU A 152 5.20 20.52 5.35
C GLU A 152 3.81 20.94 4.81
N THR A 153 3.33 20.26 3.76
CA THR A 153 1.98 20.34 3.21
C THR A 153 1.43 18.93 2.99
N ALA A 154 0.11 18.83 2.76
CA ALA A 154 -0.59 17.61 2.40
C ALA A 154 0.19 16.74 1.39
N CYS A 155 0.68 15.58 1.82
CA CYS A 155 1.36 14.64 0.93
C CYS A 155 0.41 13.58 0.39
N GLN A 156 0.32 13.49 -0.93
CA GLN A 156 -0.48 12.46 -1.59
C GLN A 156 0.02 11.05 -1.24
N PHE A 157 -0.90 10.08 -1.17
CA PHE A 157 -0.53 8.67 -1.09
C PHE A 157 0.48 8.36 -2.20
N PRO A 158 1.63 7.74 -1.88
CA PRO A 158 2.73 7.59 -2.83
C PRO A 158 2.35 6.63 -3.96
N SER A 159 2.31 7.13 -5.20
CA SER A 159 2.02 6.33 -6.39
C SER A 159 3.11 5.33 -6.76
N HIS A 160 4.30 5.49 -6.18
CA HIS A 160 5.44 4.60 -6.33
C HIS A 160 6.15 4.46 -4.99
N GLY A 161 6.60 3.24 -4.68
CA GLY A 161 7.24 2.94 -3.41
C GLY A 161 7.06 1.49 -3.03
N THR A 162 7.84 1.07 -2.04
CA THR A 162 7.74 -0.26 -1.43
C THR A 162 7.41 -0.06 0.04
N ILE A 163 6.33 -0.68 0.51
CA ILE A 163 5.90 -0.56 1.91
C ILE A 163 6.99 -1.14 2.82
N ASP A 164 7.36 -0.39 3.86
CA ASP A 164 8.17 -0.87 4.97
C ASP A 164 7.28 -1.28 6.16
N SER A 165 6.33 -0.43 6.54
CA SER A 165 5.37 -0.70 7.61
C SER A 165 4.04 0.03 7.39
N LEU A 166 2.98 -0.54 7.97
CA LEU A 166 1.64 0.04 7.99
C LEU A 166 1.03 -0.15 9.37
N ASN A 167 0.51 0.93 9.96
CA ASN A 167 -0.13 0.92 11.26
C ASN A 167 -1.45 1.65 11.20
N ILE A 168 -2.47 1.13 11.88
CA ILE A 168 -3.68 1.89 12.19
C ILE A 168 -3.43 2.66 13.48
N VAL A 169 -3.86 3.92 13.55
CA VAL A 169 -3.75 4.80 14.71
C VAL A 169 -5.07 5.49 14.98
N PHE A 170 -5.47 5.50 16.25
CA PHE A 170 -6.56 6.25 16.82
C PHE A 170 -6.05 7.04 18.03
N ASP A 171 -5.83 8.33 17.84
CA ASP A 171 -5.24 9.25 18.83
C ASP A 171 -6.18 10.39 19.24
N GLU A 172 -7.48 10.21 19.02
CA GLU A 172 -8.52 11.17 19.32
C GLU A 172 -9.42 10.70 20.47
N HIS A 173 -9.98 11.60 21.27
CA HIS A 173 -10.90 11.21 22.34
C HIS A 173 -12.16 10.54 21.79
N GLY A 174 -12.50 9.36 22.30
CA GLY A 174 -13.66 8.59 21.90
C GLY A 174 -13.32 7.14 21.57
N SER A 175 -14.17 6.50 20.77
CA SER A 175 -13.96 5.12 20.31
C SER A 175 -14.45 4.90 18.89
N THR A 176 -13.94 3.84 18.26
CA THR A 176 -14.37 3.37 16.94
C THR A 176 -14.21 1.85 16.84
N TYR A 177 -14.97 1.25 15.92
CA TYR A 177 -14.85 -0.15 15.53
C TYR A 177 -14.47 -0.21 14.06
N LEU A 178 -13.46 -1.01 13.75
CA LEU A 178 -13.03 -1.24 12.38
C LEU A 178 -13.21 -2.70 12.01
N ASP A 179 -13.71 -2.94 10.81
CA ASP A 179 -13.78 -4.27 10.21
C ASP A 179 -13.19 -4.25 8.80
N ASP A 180 -13.05 -5.42 8.17
CA ASP A 180 -12.58 -5.61 6.81
C ASP A 180 -11.34 -4.76 6.50
N ILE A 181 -10.29 -4.87 7.31
CA ILE A 181 -9.07 -4.10 7.07
C ILE A 181 -8.38 -4.70 5.84
N PHE A 182 -8.25 -3.93 4.76
CA PHE A 182 -7.72 -4.44 3.50
C PHE A 182 -6.51 -3.66 2.97
N VAL A 183 -5.63 -4.39 2.29
CA VAL A 183 -4.43 -3.86 1.62
C VAL A 183 -4.29 -4.55 0.27
N GLY A 184 -4.57 -3.81 -0.79
CA GLY A 184 -4.65 -4.34 -2.16
C GLY A 184 -5.81 -5.32 -2.28
N GLY A 185 -5.50 -6.56 -2.64
CA GLY A 185 -6.47 -7.65 -2.73
C GLY A 185 -6.50 -8.58 -1.52
N PHE A 186 -5.89 -8.17 -0.40
CA PHE A 186 -5.85 -8.95 0.85
C PHE A 186 -6.71 -8.27 1.90
N THR A 187 -7.46 -9.06 2.67
CA THR A 187 -8.30 -8.59 3.77
C THR A 187 -7.88 -9.28 5.06
N ALA A 188 -8.02 -8.57 6.18
CA ALA A 188 -7.93 -9.12 7.52
C ALA A 188 -9.22 -8.76 8.28
N GLY A 189 -10.00 -9.78 8.59
CA GLY A 189 -10.93 -9.76 9.72
C GLY A 189 -10.22 -10.20 11.02
N GLY A 190 -10.95 -10.21 12.13
CA GLY A 190 -10.38 -10.57 13.43
C GLY A 190 -9.92 -12.03 13.58
N PRO A 191 -9.61 -12.48 14.81
CA PRO A 191 -9.02 -13.79 15.07
C PRO A 191 -9.82 -14.93 14.42
N GLY A 192 -9.16 -15.68 13.54
CA GLY A 192 -9.76 -16.83 12.84
C GLY A 192 -10.46 -16.48 11.53
N HIS A 193 -10.35 -15.26 11.02
CA HIS A 193 -10.79 -14.92 9.67
C HIS A 193 -9.98 -15.71 8.63
N THR A 194 -10.68 -16.44 7.78
CA THR A 194 -10.14 -17.11 6.60
C THR A 194 -11.01 -16.73 5.42
N ASP A 195 -10.41 -16.09 4.40
CA ASP A 195 -11.07 -15.68 3.14
C ASP A 195 -11.87 -16.81 2.46
#